data_AF-A0A8D2MG68-F1
#
_entry.id   AF-A0A8D2MG68-F1
#
_cell.length_a   1.000
_cell.length_b   1.000
_cell.length_c   1.000
_cell.angle_alpha   90.00
_cell.angle_beta   90.00
_cell.angle_gamma   90.00
#
_symmetry.space_group_name_H-M   'P 1'
#
loop_
_entity.id
_entity.type
_entity.pdbx_description
1 polymer ?
#
loop_
_entity_poly.entity_id
_entity_poly.type
_entity_poly.pdbx_seq_one_letter_code
_entity_poly.pdbx_strand_id
1 'polypeptide(L)'
;EIGPWSCVPMEIGQWSCVPTEIGPWSCVPTEIGQWSCVPTEIGPWSCVVTEIGPWSCVPTEIGQWSCVPTETGPWSCVPTEIGRWSCVPTEIGQWNCLVSLCVFNISLSYCCHSISEAAQARRWG
;
A
#
# COMPACT_ATOMS: atom_id res chain seq x y z
N GLU A 1 -13.13 -18.34 22.22
CA GLU A 1 -13.51 -17.91 20.85
C GLU A 1 -12.86 -16.56 20.62
N ILE A 2 -11.87 -16.49 19.72
CA ILE A 2 -11.35 -15.20 19.26
C ILE A 2 -12.46 -14.66 18.37
N GLY A 3 -13.02 -13.50 18.69
CA GLY A 3 -14.11 -12.91 17.93
C GLY A 3 -13.75 -12.70 16.46
N PRO A 4 -14.71 -12.34 15.59
CA PRO A 4 -14.52 -12.24 14.14
C PRO A 4 -13.46 -11.21 13.71
N TRP A 5 -12.91 -10.45 14.65
CA TRP A 5 -11.85 -9.48 14.43
C TRP A 5 -10.53 -9.98 15.00
N SER A 6 -9.53 -10.14 14.12
CA SER A 6 -8.17 -10.49 14.53
C SER A 6 -7.24 -9.29 14.40
N CYS A 7 -6.48 -9.00 15.45
CA CYS A 7 -5.38 -8.05 15.41
C CYS A 7 -4.06 -8.80 15.53
N VAL A 8 -3.23 -8.74 14.49
CA VAL A 8 -1.95 -9.44 14.46
C VAL A 8 -0.91 -8.50 13.87
N PRO A 9 0.19 -8.16 14.57
CA PRO A 9 1.30 -7.45 13.97
C PRO A 9 2.11 -8.38 13.07
N MET A 10 2.63 -7.86 11.96
CA MET A 10 3.53 -8.57 11.06
C MET A 10 4.81 -7.76 10.83
N GLU A 11 5.95 -8.43 10.91
CA GLU A 11 7.25 -7.85 10.59
C GLU A 11 7.91 -8.69 9.51
N ILE A 12 8.32 -8.03 8.43
CA ILE A 12 9.04 -8.63 7.32
C ILE A 12 10.45 -8.06 7.32
N GLY A 13 11.43 -8.94 7.52
CA GLY A 13 12.83 -8.57 7.59
C GLY A 13 13.37 -7.97 6.29
N GLN A 14 14.54 -7.35 6.39
CA GLN A 14 15.26 -6.82 5.24
C GLN A 14 15.68 -7.94 4.27
N TRP A 15 15.87 -7.61 2.99
CA TRP A 15 16.36 -8.54 1.97
C TRP A 15 15.47 -9.77 1.80
N SER A 16 14.16 -9.58 1.89
CA SER A 16 13.20 -10.68 1.90
C SER A 16 12.25 -10.60 0.72
N CYS A 17 11.75 -11.76 0.32
CA CYS A 17 10.66 -11.89 -0.64
C CYS A 17 9.61 -12.81 -0.02
N VAL A 18 8.52 -12.24 0.45
CA VAL A 18 7.49 -12.97 1.21
C VAL A 18 6.12 -12.53 0.71
N PRO A 19 5.27 -13.45 0.21
CA PRO A 19 3.88 -13.14 -0.02
C PRO A 19 3.12 -13.07 1.30
N THR A 20 2.20 -12.12 1.43
CA THR A 20 1.35 -11.95 2.60
C THR A 20 -0.12 -11.93 2.22
N GLU A 21 -0.93 -12.65 3.00
CA GLU A 21 -2.38 -12.65 2.89
C GLU A 21 -2.97 -12.20 4.22
N ILE A 22 -3.77 -11.14 4.16
CA ILE A 22 -4.48 -10.59 5.29
C ILE A 22 -5.96 -10.89 5.09
N GLY A 23 -6.51 -11.71 5.99
CA GLY A 23 -7.91 -12.15 5.91
C GLY A 23 -8.91 -11.00 6.05
N PRO A 24 -10.21 -11.28 5.83
CA PRO A 24 -11.26 -10.31 6.07
C PRO A 24 -11.40 -9.99 7.57
N TRP A 25 -11.96 -8.82 7.89
CA TRP A 25 -12.24 -8.41 9.28
C TRP A 25 -10.98 -8.33 10.16
N SER A 26 -9.85 -7.92 9.59
CA SER A 26 -8.57 -7.89 10.30
C SER A 26 -8.06 -6.48 10.51
N CYS A 27 -7.33 -6.27 11.61
CA CYS A 27 -6.52 -5.07 11.83
C CYS A 27 -5.05 -5.44 11.95
N VAL A 28 -4.23 -5.10 10.95
CA VAL A 28 -2.84 -5.59 10.86
C VAL A 28 -1.88 -4.42 10.68
N PRO A 29 -1.08 -4.05 11.70
CA PRO A 29 0.11 -3.25 11.46
C PRO A 29 1.21 -4.12 10.84
N THR A 30 1.81 -3.65 9.76
CA THR A 30 2.84 -4.35 9.00
C THR A 30 4.06 -3.46 8.80
N GLU A 31 5.24 -3.97 9.17
CA GLU A 31 6.53 -3.33 8.88
C GLU A 31 7.29 -4.15 7.85
N ILE A 32 7.71 -3.50 6.75
CA ILE A 32 8.45 -4.13 5.67
C ILE A 32 9.85 -3.53 5.62
N GLY A 33 10.87 -4.36 5.84
CA GLY A 33 12.26 -3.97 5.79
C GLY A 33 12.73 -3.49 4.42
N GLN A 34 13.92 -2.88 4.40
CA GLN A 34 14.58 -2.41 3.18
C GLN A 34 14.88 -3.56 2.22
N TRP A 35 14.94 -3.26 0.92
CA TRP A 35 15.30 -4.23 -0.12
C TRP A 35 14.38 -5.45 -0.15
N SER A 36 13.09 -5.23 0.08
CA SER A 36 12.11 -6.32 0.17
C SER A 36 11.10 -6.27 -0.97
N CYS A 37 10.61 -7.45 -1.35
CA CYS A 37 9.55 -7.61 -2.33
C CYS A 37 8.38 -8.38 -1.70
N VAL A 38 7.27 -7.70 -1.44
CA VAL A 38 6.16 -8.27 -0.66
C VAL A 38 4.84 -8.09 -1.41
N PRO A 39 4.41 -9.07 -2.23
CA PRO A 39 3.05 -9.10 -2.73
C PRO A 39 2.07 -9.29 -1.55
N THR A 40 1.11 -8.39 -1.43
CA THR A 40 0.16 -8.37 -0.32
C THR A 40 -1.28 -8.41 -0.83
N GLU A 41 -2.08 -9.36 -0.35
CA GLU A 41 -3.52 -9.41 -0.57
C GLU A 41 -4.27 -9.08 0.72
N ILE A 42 -5.17 -8.10 0.67
CA ILE A 42 -5.95 -7.63 1.82
C ILE A 42 -7.42 -7.91 1.59
N GLY A 43 -8.01 -8.71 2.48
CA GLY A 43 -9.43 -9.04 2.47
C GLY A 43 -10.35 -7.83 2.69
N PRO A 44 -11.65 -8.00 2.44
CA PRO A 44 -12.63 -6.95 2.69
C PRO A 44 -12.81 -6.67 4.19
N TRP A 45 -13.26 -5.45 4.52
CA TRP A 45 -13.49 -5.01 5.90
C TRP A 45 -12.23 -5.03 6.77
N SER A 46 -11.07 -4.76 6.17
CA SER A 46 -9.78 -4.82 6.86
C SER A 46 -9.14 -3.44 6.97
N CYS A 47 -8.41 -3.24 8.07
CA CYS A 47 -7.63 -2.04 8.33
C CYS A 47 -6.15 -2.44 8.42
N VAL A 48 -5.33 -2.00 7.48
CA VAL A 48 -3.91 -2.39 7.44
C VAL A 48 -3.04 -1.15 7.41
N VAL A 49 -2.18 -0.97 8.41
CA VAL A 49 -1.21 0.12 8.42
C VAL A 49 0.12 -0.46 7.99
N THR A 50 0.72 0.08 6.93
CA THR A 50 1.96 -0.47 6.37
C THR A 50 3.07 0.56 6.35
N GLU A 51 4.21 0.25 6.95
CA GLU A 51 5.44 1.01 6.82
C GLU A 51 6.43 0.25 5.92
N ILE A 52 6.88 0.88 4.84
CA ILE A 52 7.73 0.26 3.83
C ILE A 52 9.09 0.94 3.83
N GLY A 53 10.14 0.16 4.08
CA GLY A 53 11.52 0.61 4.00
C GLY A 53 11.93 1.02 2.58
N PRO A 54 13.04 1.78 2.43
CA PRO A 54 13.57 2.15 1.14
C PRO A 54 13.94 0.95 0.26
N TRP A 55 13.95 1.17 -1.05
CA TRP A 55 14.31 0.16 -2.07
C TRP A 55 13.41 -1.08 -2.08
N SER A 56 12.16 -0.94 -1.67
CA SER A 56 11.21 -2.04 -1.57
C SER A 56 10.09 -1.93 -2.61
N CYS A 57 9.57 -3.08 -3.01
CA CYS A 57 8.48 -3.20 -3.96
C CYS A 57 7.33 -3.99 -3.32
N VAL A 58 6.17 -3.36 -3.17
CA VAL A 58 5.02 -3.95 -2.47
C VAL A 58 3.77 -3.83 -3.36
N PRO A 59 3.51 -4.80 -4.25
CA PRO A 59 2.24 -4.89 -4.95
C PRO A 59 1.13 -5.24 -3.96
N THR A 60 0.06 -4.45 -3.95
CA THR A 60 -1.04 -4.63 -3.00
C THR A 60 -2.39 -4.71 -3.70
N GLU A 61 -3.14 -5.77 -3.43
CA GLU A 61 -4.54 -5.89 -3.82
C GLU A 61 -5.44 -5.72 -2.60
N ILE A 62 -6.42 -4.83 -2.68
CA ILE A 62 -7.25 -4.43 -1.54
C ILE A 62 -8.71 -4.74 -1.83
N GLY A 63 -9.32 -5.55 -0.96
CA GLY A 63 -10.74 -5.87 -0.97
C GLY A 63 -11.63 -4.65 -0.74
N GLN A 64 -12.95 -4.86 -0.82
CA GLN A 64 -13.94 -3.80 -0.60
C GLN A 64 -14.03 -3.38 0.86
N TRP A 65 -14.38 -2.12 1.11
CA TRP A 65 -14.59 -1.57 2.46
C TRP A 65 -13.36 -1.67 3.38
N SER A 66 -12.17 -1.55 2.79
CA SER A 66 -10.90 -1.66 3.52
C SER A 66 -10.19 -0.32 3.56
N CYS A 67 -9.39 -0.09 4.60
CA CYS A 67 -8.61 1.12 4.75
C CYS A 67 -7.14 0.79 5.01
N VAL A 68 -6.26 1.29 4.13
CA VAL A 68 -4.85 0.89 4.10
C VAL A 68 -3.94 2.12 4.08
N PRO A 69 -3.66 2.76 5.23
CA PRO A 69 -2.62 3.76 5.31
C PRO A 69 -1.25 3.15 5.03
N THR A 70 -0.49 3.79 4.15
CA THR A 70 0.84 3.31 3.76
C THR A 70 1.86 4.44 3.81
N GLU A 71 2.97 4.22 4.51
CA GLU A 71 4.12 5.12 4.50
C GLU A 71 5.29 4.44 3.79
N THR A 72 5.96 5.17 2.90
CA THR A 72 6.99 4.59 2.04
C THR A 72 8.31 5.35 2.13
N GLY A 73 9.39 4.62 2.34
CA GLY A 73 10.76 5.10 2.22
C GLY A 73 11.12 5.43 0.76
N PRO A 74 12.25 6.11 0.53
CA PRO A 74 12.68 6.50 -0.81
C PRO A 74 13.01 5.30 -1.70
N TRP A 75 12.90 5.48 -3.01
CA TRP A 75 13.13 4.44 -4.04
C TRP A 75 12.25 3.20 -3.91
N SER A 76 11.04 3.34 -3.39
CA SER A 76 10.06 2.26 -3.26
C SER A 76 8.96 2.35 -4.33
N CYS A 77 8.37 1.19 -4.62
CA CYS A 77 7.26 1.07 -5.55
C CYS A 77 6.09 0.36 -4.89
N VAL A 78 4.91 0.97 -4.93
CA VAL A 78 3.69 0.38 -4.35
C VAL A 78 2.56 0.47 -5.39
N PRO A 79 2.49 -0.48 -6.34
CA PRO A 79 1.31 -0.60 -7.19
C PRO A 79 0.16 -1.13 -6.34
N THR A 80 -1.01 -0.50 -6.46
CA THR A 80 -2.18 -0.83 -5.64
C THR A 80 -3.44 -0.95 -6.48
N GLU A 81 -4.11 -2.09 -6.37
CA GLU A 81 -5.45 -2.30 -6.90
C GLU A 81 -6.49 -2.20 -5.77
N ILE A 82 -7.45 -1.28 -5.92
CA ILE A 82 -8.35 -0.92 -4.83
C ILE A 82 -9.79 -1.31 -5.16
N GLY A 83 -10.36 -2.16 -4.31
CA GLY A 83 -11.77 -2.51 -4.30
C GLY A 83 -12.69 -1.34 -3.99
N ARG A 84 -13.97 -1.48 -4.28
CA ARG A 84 -14.96 -0.41 -4.06
C ARG A 84 -15.04 -0.02 -2.57
N TRP A 85 -15.21 1.28 -2.32
CA TRP A 85 -15.39 1.86 -0.98
C TRP A 85 -14.17 1.72 -0.06
N SER A 86 -12.99 1.49 -0.64
CA SER A 86 -11.75 1.34 0.09
C SER A 86 -10.92 2.62 0.03
N CYS A 87 -10.13 2.86 1.09
CA CYS A 87 -9.37 4.10 1.28
C CYS A 87 -7.89 3.79 1.45
N VAL A 88 -7.01 4.46 0.69
CA VAL A 88 -5.56 4.20 0.71
C VAL A 88 -4.81 5.54 0.72
N PRO A 89 -4.65 6.17 1.90
CA PRO A 89 -3.73 7.29 2.01
C PRO A 89 -2.30 6.75 1.93
N THR A 90 -1.49 7.34 1.05
CA THR A 90 -0.08 6.96 0.91
C THR A 90 0.82 8.17 1.07
N GLU A 91 1.73 8.10 2.04
CA GLU A 91 2.82 9.07 2.19
C GLU A 91 4.08 8.56 1.48
N ILE A 92 4.69 9.46 0.73
CA ILE A 92 5.68 9.10 -0.29
C ILE A 92 7.04 9.72 0.04
N GLY A 93 8.04 8.87 0.23
CA GLY A 93 9.45 9.25 0.22
C GLY A 93 9.94 9.73 -1.16
N GLN A 94 11.18 10.20 -1.22
CA GLN A 94 11.74 10.70 -2.48
C GLN A 94 11.92 9.58 -3.51
N TRP A 95 11.68 9.87 -4.79
CA TRP A 95 11.95 8.95 -5.92
C TRP A 95 11.13 7.65 -5.92
N ASN A 96 9.86 7.73 -5.53
CA ASN A 96 8.96 6.58 -5.49
C ASN A 96 8.03 6.53 -6.71
N CYS A 97 7.54 5.33 -7.01
CA CYS A 97 6.52 5.09 -8.01
C CYS A 97 5.22 4.63 -7.33
N LEU A 98 4.16 5.43 -7.43
CA LEU A 98 2.81 5.00 -7.07
C LEU A 98 1.95 4.88 -8.31
N VAL A 99 1.27 3.73 -8.41
CA VAL A 99 0.22 3.48 -9.38
C VAL A 99 -0.97 2.94 -8.59
N SER A 100 -1.98 3.78 -8.42
CA SER A 100 -3.18 3.39 -7.68
C SER A 100 -4.38 3.36 -8.63
N LEU A 101 -4.99 2.18 -8.76
CA LEU A 101 -6.21 1.94 -9.50
C LEU A 101 -7.39 2.01 -8.53
N CYS A 102 -8.01 3.19 -8.44
CA CYS A 102 -9.10 3.43 -7.51
C CYS A 102 -10.46 3.32 -8.21
N VAL A 103 -11.29 2.35 -7.83
CA VAL A 103 -12.67 2.20 -8.32
C VAL A 103 -13.64 2.78 -7.29
N PHE A 104 -13.58 4.10 -7.09
CA PHE A 104 -14.60 4.83 -6.33
C PHE A 104 -15.82 5.01 -7.25
N ASN A 105 -16.91 4.29 -6.96
CA ASN A 105 -18.26 4.49 -7.51
C ASN A 105 -18.33 5.30 -8.83
N ILE A 106 -17.99 4.66 -9.95
CA ILE A 106 -18.23 5.12 -11.34
C ILE A 106 -17.16 6.06 -11.93
N SER A 107 -16.04 6.34 -11.24
CA SER A 107 -14.88 7.00 -11.87
C SER A 107 -13.58 6.20 -11.74
N LEU A 108 -13.02 5.75 -12.86
CA LEU A 108 -11.63 5.28 -12.93
C LEU A 108 -10.72 6.50 -12.92
N SER A 109 -10.03 6.72 -11.81
CA SER A 109 -8.99 7.74 -11.70
C SER A 109 -7.63 7.04 -11.58
N TYR A 110 -6.78 7.23 -12.58
CA TYR A 110 -5.39 6.80 -12.57
C TYR A 110 -4.54 7.94 -12.00
N CYS A 111 -4.05 7.79 -10.77
CA CYS A 111 -3.03 8.69 -10.24
C CYS A 111 -1.67 8.02 -10.44
N CYS A 112 -1.02 8.29 -11.56
CA CYS A 112 0.39 7.96 -11.74
C CYS A 112 1.20 9.16 -11.25
N HIS A 113 1.83 9.05 -10.07
CA HIS A 113 2.75 10.09 -9.60
C HIS A 113 4.19 9.60 -9.81
N SER A 114 4.77 9.97 -10.95
CA SER A 114 6.21 9.93 -11.17
C SER A 114 6.76 11.30 -10.77
N ILE A 115 7.32 11.43 -9.57
CA ILE A 115 8.20 12.57 -9.26
C ILE A 115 9.63 12.10 -9.46
N SER A 116 10.09 12.11 -10.70
CA SER A 116 11.51 12.37 -10.97
C SER A 116 11.68 13.89 -11.11
N GLU A 117 12.83 14.44 -10.74
CA GLU A 117 13.17 15.88 -10.75
C GLU A 117 12.76 16.69 -12.02
N ALA A 118 12.33 16.05 -13.10
CA ALA A 118 11.72 16.69 -14.26
C ALA A 118 10.33 17.32 -14.01
N ALA A 119 9.60 16.95 -12.94
CA ALA A 119 8.22 17.40 -12.72
C ALA A 119 8.06 18.69 -11.88
N GLN A 120 9.09 19.11 -11.12
CA GLN A 120 8.99 20.31 -10.27
C GLN A 120 9.16 21.64 -11.02
N ALA A 121 9.45 21.62 -12.33
CA ALA A 121 9.71 22.83 -13.11
C ALA A 121 8.49 23.38 -13.89
N ARG A 122 7.28 22.79 -13.83
CA ARG A 122 6.14 23.33 -14.58
C ARG A 122 4.81 23.37 -13.83
N ARG A 123 4.42 24.62 -13.56
CA ARG A 123 3.07 25.20 -13.51
C ARG A 123 2.35 25.21 -12.15
N TRP A 124 2.77 26.16 -11.31
CA TRP A 124 1.85 27.25 -10.96
C TRP A 124 1.99 28.33 -12.04
N GLY A 125 0.92 28.56 -12.79
CA GLY A 125 0.84 29.50 -13.92
C GLY A 125 -0.46 29.28 -14.68
#